data_AF-A0A238HEF5-F1
#
_entry.id   AF-A0A238HEF5-F1
#
_cell.length_a   1.000
_cell.length_b   1.000
_cell.length_c   1.000
_cell.angle_alpha   90.00
_cell.angle_beta   90.00
_cell.angle_gamma   90.00
#
_symmetry.space_group_name_H-M   'P 1'
#
loop_
_entity.id
_entity.type
_entity.pdbx_description
1 polymer ?
#
loop_
_entity_poly.entity_id
_entity_poly.type
_entity_poly.pdbx_seq_one_letter_code
_entity_poly.pdbx_strand_id
1 'polypeptide(L)'
;MMMNQPLEDEIRQIITDVMRDTGIRIDTDDPIVAMLFAQKRELAKFLQQSSDEQTAQRERFLAEFKTLSDGIITAAAELQNQKQQMVAELMQANANDRAEIEQKLFGSISQRIQTQFQAQAAELAKHISGSLKMGVMVWAVVQMLIFAVMIFLLK
;
A
#
# COMPACT_ATOMS: atom_id res chain seq x y z
N MET A 1 -5.45 76.20 22.63
CA MET A 1 -6.24 75.73 21.47
C MET A 1 -5.34 74.87 20.60
N MET A 2 -5.23 73.57 20.87
CA MET A 2 -4.37 72.63 20.11
C MET A 2 -5.00 71.24 20.08
N MET A 3 -6.24 71.13 19.59
CA MET A 3 -6.94 69.83 19.50
C MET A 3 -7.82 69.66 18.23
N ASN A 4 -7.67 70.48 17.19
CA ASN A 4 -8.48 70.36 15.95
C ASN A 4 -7.69 70.12 14.65
N GLN A 5 -6.36 70.15 14.67
CA GLN A 5 -5.54 69.98 13.46
C GLN A 5 -5.79 68.68 12.67
N PRO A 6 -5.92 67.47 13.28
CA PRO A 6 -6.15 66.27 12.50
C PRO A 6 -7.56 66.23 11.86
N LEU A 7 -8.53 66.91 12.48
CA LEU A 7 -9.90 66.99 11.98
C LEU A 7 -9.97 67.96 10.78
N GLU A 8 -9.29 69.10 10.87
CA GLU A 8 -9.22 70.08 9.78
C GLU A 8 -8.49 69.54 8.56
N ASP A 9 -7.42 68.75 8.74
CA ASP A 9 -6.68 68.15 7.64
C ASP A 9 -7.49 67.07 6.90
N GLU A 10 -8.23 66.22 7.62
CA GLU A 10 -9.12 65.23 6.99
C GLU A 10 -10.30 65.87 6.25
N ILE A 11 -10.87 66.95 6.82
CA ILE A 11 -11.95 67.71 6.20
C ILE A 11 -11.46 68.40 4.91
N ARG A 12 -10.27 69.01 4.95
CA ARG A 12 -9.63 69.61 3.76
C ARG A 12 -9.32 68.59 2.68
N GLN A 13 -8.93 67.37 3.05
CA GLN A 13 -8.71 66.28 2.11
C GLN A 13 -10.01 65.86 1.40
N ILE A 14 -11.11 65.74 2.15
CA ILE A 14 -12.43 65.41 1.59
C ILE A 14 -12.90 66.50 0.62
N ILE A 15 -12.77 67.77 1.00
CA ILE A 15 -13.12 68.90 0.13
C ILE A 15 -12.30 68.86 -1.17
N THR A 16 -11.01 68.55 -1.06
CA THR A 16 -10.10 68.44 -2.22
C THR A 16 -10.45 67.26 -3.13
N ASP A 17 -10.74 66.08 -2.56
CA ASP A 17 -11.13 64.90 -3.33
C ASP A 17 -12.50 65.09 -4.02
N VAL A 18 -13.47 65.70 -3.35
CA VAL A 18 -14.79 65.98 -3.94
C VAL A 18 -14.67 67.03 -5.05
N MET A 19 -13.86 68.07 -4.86
CA MET A 19 -13.59 69.07 -5.91
C MET A 19 -12.85 68.44 -7.11
N ARG A 20 -11.95 67.49 -6.88
CA ARG A 20 -11.23 66.77 -7.95
C ARG A 20 -12.15 65.84 -8.73
N ASP A 21 -12.98 65.06 -8.05
CA ASP A 21 -13.72 63.95 -8.68
C ASP A 21 -15.11 64.37 -9.19
N THR A 22 -15.71 65.43 -8.64
CA THR A 22 -17.05 65.93 -9.04
C THR A 22 -17.05 67.35 -9.59
N GLY A 23 -15.96 68.11 -9.42
CA GLY A 23 -15.85 69.51 -9.87
C GLY A 23 -16.64 70.52 -9.03
N ILE A 24 -17.31 70.09 -7.97
CA ILE A 24 -18.13 70.93 -7.10
C ILE A 24 -17.24 71.58 -6.03
N ARG A 25 -17.28 72.92 -5.92
CA ARG A 25 -16.60 73.66 -4.84
C ARG A 25 -17.48 73.64 -3.60
N ILE A 26 -16.97 73.02 -2.54
CA ILE A 26 -17.66 72.87 -1.26
C ILE A 26 -16.80 73.55 -0.18
N ASP A 27 -17.42 74.28 0.73
CA ASP A 27 -16.71 74.96 1.83
C ASP A 27 -16.75 74.12 3.11
N THR A 28 -15.86 74.44 4.06
CA THR A 28 -15.62 73.70 5.30
C THR A 28 -16.85 73.67 6.22
N ASP A 29 -17.71 74.67 6.13
CA ASP A 29 -18.96 74.79 6.90
C ASP A 29 -20.19 74.21 6.17
N ASP A 30 -20.02 73.60 5.00
CA ASP A 30 -21.12 73.00 4.25
C ASP A 30 -21.56 71.68 4.92
N PRO A 31 -22.85 71.50 5.26
CA PRO A 31 -23.36 70.26 5.86
C PRO A 31 -23.06 69.00 5.02
N ILE A 32 -22.81 69.15 3.72
CA ILE A 32 -22.42 68.06 2.82
C ILE A 32 -21.05 67.48 3.21
N VAL A 33 -20.09 68.32 3.64
CA VAL A 33 -18.75 67.86 4.05
C VAL A 33 -18.82 67.05 5.35
N ALA A 34 -19.64 67.50 6.29
CA ALA A 34 -19.90 66.76 7.54
C ALA A 34 -20.54 65.39 7.28
N MET A 35 -21.46 65.31 6.31
CA MET A 35 -22.10 64.05 5.90
C MET A 35 -21.10 63.10 5.22
N LEU A 36 -20.27 63.61 4.31
CA LEU A 36 -19.24 62.81 3.63
C LEU A 36 -18.18 62.29 4.60
N PHE A 37 -17.77 63.11 5.57
CA PHE A 37 -16.87 62.71 6.63
C PHE A 37 -17.48 61.60 7.51
N ALA A 38 -18.75 61.75 7.90
CA ALA A 38 -19.48 60.73 8.65
C ALA A 38 -19.59 59.42 7.86
N GLN A 39 -19.91 59.49 6.56
CA GLN A 39 -20.05 58.33 5.69
C GLN A 39 -18.71 57.59 5.48
N LYS A 40 -17.61 58.32 5.27
CA LYS A 40 -16.26 57.75 5.17
C LYS A 40 -15.87 57.02 6.45
N ARG A 41 -16.21 57.58 7.61
CA ARG A 41 -15.92 56.98 8.92
C ARG A 41 -16.73 55.70 9.15
N GLU A 42 -18.00 55.68 8.78
CA GLU A 42 -18.83 54.48 8.88
C GLU A 42 -18.39 53.38 7.91
N LEU A 43 -18.00 53.74 6.68
CA LEU A 43 -17.40 52.79 5.72
C LEU A 43 -16.08 52.21 6.25
N ALA A 44 -15.21 53.03 6.84
CA ALA A 44 -13.95 52.56 7.41
C ALA A 44 -14.18 51.56 8.57
N LYS A 45 -15.16 51.83 9.44
CA LYS A 45 -15.55 50.90 10.51
C LYS A 45 -16.13 49.60 9.97
N PHE A 46 -17.00 49.68 8.96
CA PHE A 46 -17.58 48.51 8.32
C PHE A 46 -16.51 47.63 7.66
N LEU A 47 -15.53 48.25 6.97
CA LEU A 47 -14.41 47.54 6.37
C LEU A 47 -13.48 46.92 7.40
N GLN A 48 -13.22 47.58 8.53
CA GLN A 48 -12.45 47.01 9.64
C GLN A 48 -13.16 45.81 10.27
N GLN A 49 -14.45 45.95 10.60
CA GLN A 49 -15.24 44.83 11.15
C GLN A 49 -15.28 43.64 10.18
N SER A 50 -15.47 43.90 8.89
CA SER A 50 -15.49 42.85 7.86
C SER A 50 -14.11 42.19 7.67
N SER A 51 -13.02 42.95 7.79
CA SER A 51 -11.65 42.42 7.75
C SER A 51 -11.36 41.51 8.94
N ASP A 52 -11.75 41.93 10.14
CA ASP A 52 -11.54 41.14 11.37
C ASP A 52 -12.35 39.84 11.33
N GLU A 53 -13.61 39.91 10.89
CA GLU A 53 -14.46 38.73 10.72
C GLU A 53 -13.93 37.77 9.65
N GLN A 54 -13.44 38.29 8.51
CA GLN A 54 -12.83 37.46 7.47
C GLN A 54 -11.54 36.78 7.96
N THR A 55 -10.73 37.50 8.74
CA THR A 55 -9.49 36.94 9.30
C THR A 55 -9.82 35.82 10.28
N ALA A 56 -10.78 36.03 11.18
CA ALA A 56 -11.24 35.02 12.11
C ALA A 56 -11.85 33.78 11.41
N GLN A 57 -12.63 33.97 10.34
CA GLN A 57 -13.15 32.85 9.55
C GLN A 57 -12.04 32.08 8.82
N ARG A 58 -11.05 32.79 8.28
CA ARG A 58 -9.91 32.18 7.59
C ARG A 58 -9.05 31.35 8.55
N GLU A 59 -8.83 31.84 9.76
CA GLU A 59 -8.11 31.10 10.80
C GLU A 59 -8.87 29.84 11.23
N ARG A 60 -10.20 29.91 11.41
CA ARG A 60 -11.02 28.73 11.71
C ARG A 60 -10.97 27.70 10.58
N PHE A 61 -11.12 28.14 9.33
CA PHE A 61 -11.02 27.25 8.18
C PHE A 61 -9.65 26.58 8.08
N LEU A 62 -8.56 27.33 8.32
CA LEU A 62 -7.21 26.76 8.33
C LEU A 62 -7.01 25.76 9.48
N ALA A 63 -7.58 26.03 10.66
CA ALA A 63 -7.53 25.10 11.79
C ALA A 63 -8.31 23.80 11.52
N GLU A 64 -9.52 23.90 10.96
CA GLU A 64 -10.33 22.75 10.56
C GLU A 64 -9.65 21.96 9.43
N PHE A 65 -9.12 22.65 8.41
CA PHE A 65 -8.41 22.04 7.30
C PHE A 65 -7.13 21.32 7.76
N LYS A 66 -6.38 21.91 8.70
CA LYS A 66 -5.20 21.27 9.28
C LYS A 66 -5.58 20.02 10.07
N THR A 67 -6.62 20.10 10.89
CA THR A 67 -7.12 18.94 11.66
C THR A 67 -7.55 17.80 10.73
N LEU A 68 -8.28 18.13 9.65
CA LEU A 68 -8.70 17.15 8.64
C LEU A 68 -7.50 16.54 7.91
N SER A 69 -6.53 17.38 7.52
CA SER A 69 -5.33 16.96 6.81
C SER A 69 -4.45 16.04 7.67
N ASP A 70 -4.25 16.37 8.94
CA ASP A 70 -3.50 15.55 9.89
C ASP A 70 -4.19 14.20 10.14
N GLY A 71 -5.54 14.19 10.18
CA GLY A 71 -6.33 12.97 10.23
C GLY A 71 -6.14 12.08 8.99
N ILE A 72 -6.17 12.68 7.80
CA ILE A 72 -5.95 11.96 6.54
C ILE A 72 -4.52 11.41 6.45
N ILE A 73 -3.51 12.18 6.85
CA ILE A 73 -2.11 11.76 6.85
C ILE A 73 -1.90 10.59 7.82
N THR A 74 -2.47 10.67 9.02
CA THR A 74 -2.42 9.58 10.01
C THR A 74 -3.09 8.32 9.48
N ALA A 75 -4.29 8.44 8.92
CA ALA A 75 -5.01 7.31 8.33
C ALA A 75 -4.24 6.69 7.14
N ALA A 76 -3.60 7.51 6.30
CA ALA A 76 -2.76 7.04 5.21
C ALA A 76 -1.50 6.31 5.71
N ALA A 77 -0.89 6.79 6.80
CA ALA A 77 0.26 6.13 7.42
C ALA A 77 -0.12 4.78 8.04
N GLU A 78 -1.27 4.71 8.73
CA GLU A 78 -1.81 3.45 9.26
C GLU A 78 -2.14 2.46 8.15
N LEU A 79 -2.80 2.90 7.07
CA LEU A 79 -3.10 2.08 5.90
C LEU A 79 -1.82 1.52 5.27
N GLN A 80 -0.77 2.34 5.17
CA GLN A 80 0.50 1.90 4.61
C GLN A 80 1.20 0.86 5.49
N ASN A 81 1.14 1.01 6.82
CA ASN A 81 1.63 0.00 7.76
C ASN A 81 0.83 -1.31 7.66
N GLN A 82 -0.50 -1.23 7.64
CA GLN A 82 -1.36 -2.41 7.49
C GLN A 82 -1.10 -3.14 6.18
N LYS A 83 -0.89 -2.41 5.09
CA LYS A 83 -0.51 -3.00 3.80
C LYS A 83 0.82 -3.73 3.88
N GLN A 84 1.82 -3.18 4.55
CA GLN A 84 3.12 -3.85 4.73
C GLN A 84 2.99 -5.12 5.57
N GLN A 85 2.22 -5.08 6.66
CA GLN A 85 1.96 -6.25 7.50
C GLN A 85 1.23 -7.35 6.71
N MET A 86 0.17 -7.01 5.99
CA MET A 86 -0.57 -7.95 5.16
C MET A 86 0.31 -8.59 4.08
N VAL A 87 1.17 -7.81 3.41
CA VAL A 87 2.11 -8.36 2.43
C VAL A 87 3.10 -9.32 3.10
N ALA A 88 3.61 -8.98 4.29
CA ALA A 88 4.52 -9.86 5.03
C ALA A 88 3.83 -11.17 5.44
N GLU A 89 2.59 -11.09 5.95
CA GLU A 89 1.77 -12.26 6.29
C GLU A 89 1.50 -13.15 5.07
N LEU A 90 1.14 -12.56 3.92
CA LEU A 90 0.92 -13.29 2.68
C LEU A 90 2.20 -13.95 2.16
N MET A 91 3.35 -13.28 2.26
CA MET A 91 4.64 -13.87 1.90
C MET A 91 5.01 -15.03 2.81
N GLN A 92 4.77 -14.89 4.12
CA GLN A 92 5.05 -15.93 5.10
C GLN A 92 4.11 -17.14 4.92
N ALA A 93 2.82 -16.90 4.68
CA ALA A 93 1.86 -17.95 4.38
C ALA A 93 2.26 -18.72 3.10
N ASN A 94 2.59 -18.02 2.01
CA ASN A 94 3.05 -18.66 0.78
C ASN A 94 4.36 -19.45 0.96
N ALA A 95 5.30 -18.96 1.79
CA ALA A 95 6.53 -19.67 2.09
C ALA A 95 6.26 -20.96 2.87
N ASN A 96 5.34 -20.92 3.85
CA ASN A 96 4.92 -22.09 4.61
C ASN A 96 4.20 -23.10 3.72
N ASP A 97 3.27 -22.66 2.87
CA ASP A 97 2.56 -23.53 1.93
C ASP A 97 3.53 -24.20 0.95
N ARG A 98 4.52 -23.45 0.44
CA ARG A 98 5.58 -24.00 -0.40
C ARG A 98 6.42 -25.04 0.34
N ALA A 99 6.85 -24.75 1.56
CA ALA A 99 7.63 -25.70 2.35
C ALA A 99 6.84 -26.98 2.66
N GLU A 100 5.55 -26.86 2.99
CA GLU A 100 4.67 -28.00 3.24
C GLU A 100 4.45 -28.83 1.97
N ILE A 101 4.23 -28.17 0.83
CA ILE A 101 4.11 -28.83 -0.48
C ILE A 101 5.41 -29.54 -0.83
N GLU A 102 6.57 -28.89 -0.70
CA GLU A 102 7.88 -29.49 -0.97
C GLU A 102 8.12 -30.71 -0.07
N GLN A 103 7.82 -30.63 1.23
CA GLN A 103 7.99 -31.74 2.15
C GLN A 103 7.08 -32.92 1.80
N LYS A 104 5.81 -32.67 1.46
CA LYS A 104 4.87 -33.71 0.99
C LYS A 104 5.30 -34.30 -0.35
N LEU A 105 5.81 -33.47 -1.27
CA LEU A 105 6.30 -33.92 -2.57
C LEU A 105 7.53 -34.81 -2.37
N PHE A 106 8.53 -34.36 -1.62
CA PHE A 106 9.73 -35.14 -1.32
C PHE A 106 9.42 -36.44 -0.59
N GLY A 107 8.53 -36.39 0.41
CA GLY A 107 8.09 -37.59 1.14
C GLY A 107 7.39 -38.59 0.23
N SER A 108 6.40 -38.14 -0.55
CA SER A 108 5.64 -39.00 -1.45
C SER A 108 6.46 -39.52 -2.64
N ILE A 109 7.36 -38.71 -3.20
CA ILE A 109 8.27 -39.12 -4.27
C ILE A 109 9.27 -40.14 -3.73
N SER A 110 9.90 -39.89 -2.58
CA SER A 110 10.87 -40.82 -1.99
C SER A 110 10.22 -42.16 -1.64
N GLN A 111 9.02 -42.13 -1.06
CA GLN A 111 8.26 -43.34 -0.76
C GLN A 111 7.88 -44.09 -2.03
N ARG A 112 7.37 -43.41 -3.07
CA ARG A 112 7.05 -44.02 -4.37
C ARG A 112 8.28 -44.62 -5.04
N ILE A 113 9.41 -43.91 -5.07
CA ILE A 113 10.66 -44.41 -5.64
C ILE A 113 11.12 -45.64 -4.87
N GLN A 114 11.08 -45.63 -3.53
CA GLN A 114 11.49 -46.76 -2.72
C GLN A 114 10.58 -47.98 -2.94
N THR A 115 9.25 -47.79 -2.98
CA THR A 115 8.31 -48.88 -3.25
C THR A 115 8.45 -49.43 -4.67
N GLN A 116 8.59 -48.56 -5.68
CA GLN A 116 8.81 -48.99 -7.07
C GLN A 116 10.15 -49.71 -7.23
N PHE A 117 11.21 -49.21 -6.61
CA PHE A 117 12.53 -49.83 -6.67
C PHE A 117 12.53 -51.18 -5.96
N GLN A 118 11.88 -51.31 -4.80
CA GLN A 118 11.74 -52.60 -4.11
C GLN A 118 10.88 -53.58 -4.92
N ALA A 119 9.78 -53.13 -5.52
CA ALA A 119 8.95 -53.98 -6.37
C ALA A 119 9.71 -54.47 -7.61
N GLN A 120 10.41 -53.58 -8.31
CA GLN A 120 11.23 -53.95 -9.47
C GLN A 120 12.43 -54.81 -9.08
N ALA A 121 13.11 -54.52 -7.97
CA ALA A 121 14.22 -55.33 -7.47
C ALA A 121 13.75 -56.73 -7.06
N ALA A 122 12.58 -56.85 -6.42
CA ALA A 122 11.98 -58.12 -6.06
C ALA A 122 11.55 -58.91 -7.31
N GLU A 123 10.98 -58.25 -8.31
CA GLU A 123 10.63 -58.86 -9.59
C GLU A 123 11.86 -59.34 -10.36
N LEU A 124 12.92 -58.52 -10.44
CA LEU A 124 14.22 -58.90 -11.01
C LEU A 124 14.83 -60.09 -10.27
N ALA A 125 14.85 -60.05 -8.92
CA ALA A 125 15.36 -61.16 -8.12
C ALA A 125 14.54 -62.44 -8.33
N LYS A 126 13.21 -62.32 -8.49
CA LYS A 126 12.33 -63.44 -8.80
C LYS A 126 12.59 -64.00 -10.19
N HIS A 127 12.80 -63.15 -11.19
CA HIS A 127 13.15 -63.57 -12.54
C HIS A 127 14.52 -64.24 -12.61
N ILE A 128 15.53 -63.69 -11.92
CA ILE A 128 16.88 -64.26 -11.85
C ILE A 128 16.87 -65.60 -11.11
N SER A 129 16.20 -65.70 -9.97
CA SER A 129 16.11 -66.97 -9.23
C SER A 129 15.30 -68.04 -9.98
N GLY A 130 14.24 -67.63 -10.69
CA GLY A 130 13.47 -68.52 -11.55
C GLY A 130 14.27 -69.06 -12.73
N SER A 131 15.00 -68.18 -13.43
CA SER A 131 15.86 -68.57 -14.55
C SER A 131 17.04 -69.43 -14.11
N LEU A 132 17.63 -69.12 -12.94
CA LEU A 132 18.72 -69.92 -12.37
C LEU A 132 18.26 -71.34 -12.02
N LYS A 133 17.09 -71.49 -11.39
CA LYS A 133 16.51 -72.82 -11.09
C LYS A 133 16.27 -73.63 -12.36
N MET A 134 15.76 -72.99 -13.42
CA MET A 134 15.54 -73.65 -14.71
C MET A 134 16.88 -74.07 -15.34
N GLY A 135 17.89 -73.21 -15.30
CA GLY A 135 19.24 -73.52 -15.79
C GLY A 135 19.87 -74.71 -15.07
N VAL A 136 19.78 -74.75 -13.73
CA VAL A 136 20.28 -75.87 -12.92
C VAL A 136 19.53 -77.16 -13.24
N MET A 137 18.21 -77.11 -13.42
CA MET A 137 17.41 -78.29 -13.78
C MET A 137 17.79 -78.83 -15.16
N VAL A 138 17.91 -77.97 -16.17
CA VAL A 138 18.33 -78.38 -17.53
C VAL A 138 19.74 -78.97 -17.49
N TRP A 139 20.66 -78.36 -16.76
CA TRP A 139 22.02 -78.87 -16.60
C TRP A 139 22.05 -80.26 -15.94
N ALA A 140 21.24 -80.47 -14.90
CA ALA A 140 21.12 -81.76 -14.22
C ALA A 140 20.54 -82.86 -15.15
N VAL A 141 19.55 -82.52 -15.99
CA VAL A 141 19.00 -83.45 -16.98
C VAL A 141 20.04 -83.86 -18.02
N VAL A 142 20.81 -82.89 -18.52
CA VAL A 142 21.91 -83.16 -19.47
C VAL A 142 22.97 -84.07 -18.83
N GLN A 143 23.37 -83.80 -17.58
CA GLN A 143 24.30 -84.66 -16.84
C GLN A 143 23.77 -86.09 -16.71
N MET A 144 22.49 -86.28 -16.36
CA MET A 144 21.88 -87.61 -16.27
C MET A 144 21.91 -88.36 -17.60
N LEU A 145 21.63 -87.69 -18.73
CA LEU A 145 21.69 -88.32 -20.05
C LEU A 145 23.10 -88.75 -20.41
N ILE A 146 24.11 -87.92 -20.13
CA ILE A 146 25.51 -88.27 -20.37
C ILE A 146 25.92 -89.48 -19.53
N PHE A 147 25.55 -89.52 -18.25
CA PHE A 147 25.81 -90.68 -17.38
C PHE A 147 25.11 -91.95 -17.89
N ALA A 148 23.85 -91.86 -18.33
CA ALA A 148 23.13 -93.01 -18.88
C ALA A 148 23.81 -93.56 -20.14
N VAL A 149 24.27 -92.69 -21.04
CA VAL A 149 25.03 -93.08 -22.24
C VAL A 149 26.37 -93.71 -21.87
N MET A 150 27.11 -93.14 -20.92
CA MET A 150 28.36 -93.73 -20.45
C MET A 150 28.15 -95.12 -19.83
N ILE A 151 27.13 -95.29 -19.00
CA ILE A 151 26.79 -96.60 -18.42
C ILE A 151 26.43 -97.61 -19.52
N PHE A 152 25.69 -97.19 -20.55
CA PHE A 152 25.36 -98.06 -21.67
C PHE A 152 26.59 -98.45 -22.51
N LEU A 153 27.56 -97.54 -22.69
CA LEU A 153 28.81 -97.82 -23.41
C LEU A 153 29.81 -98.69 -22.62
N LEU A 154 29.72 -98.66 -21.28
CA LEU A 154 30.58 -99.47 -20.39
C LEU A 154 30.04 -100.87 -20.11
N LYS A 155 28.81 -101.19 -20.56
CA LYS A 155 28.12 -102.45 -20.31
C LYS A 155 28.13 -103.34 -21.54
#